data_AF-A0A924Q248-F1
#
_entry.id   AF-A0A924Q248-F1
#
_cell.length_a   1.000
_cell.length_b   1.000
_cell.length_c   1.000
_cell.angle_alpha   90.00
_cell.angle_beta   90.00
_cell.angle_gamma   90.00
#
_symmetry.space_group_name_H-M   'P 1'
#
loop_
_entity.id
_entity.type
_entity.pdbx_description
1 polymer ?
#
loop_
_entity_poly.entity_id
_entity_poly.type
_entity_poly.pdbx_seq_one_letter_code
_entity_poly.pdbx_strand_id
1 'polypeptide(L)'
;MDSGPRALVGTELRVHGKQVLRVVAASIMPRPVRGNTSAPVIVIAEKAADTVKAAAPIPKRENVCGSTPAPARIQARYRPTAPARGATDWRAIGP
;
A
#
# COMPACT_ATOMS: atom_id res chain seq x y z
N MET A 1 3.30 -8.55 13.92
CA MET A 1 4.15 -7.53 13.28
C MET A 1 5.41 -7.45 14.11
N ASP A 2 6.57 -7.50 13.46
CA ASP A 2 7.87 -7.56 14.14
C ASP A 2 8.26 -6.21 14.76
N SER A 3 9.02 -6.23 15.85
CA SER A 3 9.49 -5.02 16.56
C SER A 3 11.01 -4.83 16.45
N GLY A 4 11.67 -5.63 15.60
CA GLY A 4 13.12 -5.60 15.45
C GLY A 4 13.64 -4.38 14.69
N PRO A 5 14.94 -4.06 14.81
CA PRO A 5 15.57 -2.89 14.16
C PRO A 5 15.49 -2.87 12.63
N ARG A 6 15.18 -4.01 12.00
CA ARG A 6 15.07 -4.17 10.55
C ARG A 6 13.63 -4.14 10.04
N ALA A 7 12.63 -3.99 10.92
CA ALA A 7 11.24 -3.89 10.51
C ALA A 7 11.00 -2.57 9.77
N LEU A 8 10.32 -2.62 8.62
CA LEU A 8 9.95 -1.42 7.84
C LEU A 8 8.73 -0.69 8.44
N VAL A 9 7.91 -1.41 9.19
CA VAL A 9 6.71 -0.91 9.86
C VAL A 9 6.64 -1.46 11.28
N GLY A 10 6.12 -0.66 12.20
CA GLY A 10 5.85 -1.12 13.56
C GLY A 10 4.50 -1.84 13.70
N THR A 11 4.25 -2.39 14.89
CA THR A 11 3.00 -2.20 15.66
C THR A 11 1.70 -1.96 14.88
N GLU A 12 1.51 -0.68 14.59
CA GLU A 12 0.30 -0.09 14.03
C GLU A 12 0.37 0.09 12.50
N LEU A 13 1.23 -0.67 11.81
CA LEU A 13 1.45 -0.56 10.36
C LEU A 13 2.00 0.79 9.89
N ARG A 14 2.47 1.63 10.82
CA ARG A 14 3.11 2.92 10.51
C ARG A 14 4.54 2.70 10.05
N VAL A 15 4.92 3.42 9.00
CA VAL A 15 6.30 3.47 8.51
C VAL A 15 7.15 4.29 9.47
N HIS A 16 8.34 3.80 9.81
CA HIS A 16 9.27 4.53 10.67
C HIS A 16 9.61 5.92 10.07
N GLY A 17 9.54 6.97 10.89
CA GLY A 17 9.80 8.34 10.45
C GLY A 17 8.70 8.99 9.61
N LYS A 18 7.55 8.34 9.39
CA LYS A 18 6.38 8.90 8.68
C LYS A 18 5.10 8.74 9.50
N GLN A 19 4.58 9.84 10.02
CA GLN A 19 3.40 9.82 10.90
C GLN A 19 2.09 9.53 10.16
N VAL A 20 2.02 9.86 8.87
CA VAL A 20 0.79 9.84 8.06
C VAL A 20 0.81 8.73 6.99
N LEU A 21 1.79 7.83 7.02
CA LEU A 21 1.93 6.75 6.05
C LEU A 21 1.85 5.38 6.72
N ARG A 22 0.95 4.54 6.22
CA ARG A 22 0.79 3.15 6.62
C ARG A 22 0.93 2.25 5.40
N VAL A 23 1.53 1.07 5.58
CA VAL A 23 1.73 0.10 4.49
C VAL A 23 1.05 -1.21 4.87
N VAL A 24 0.16 -1.68 3.99
CA VAL A 24 -0.53 -2.97 4.12
C VAL A 24 -0.16 -3.80 2.92
N ALA A 25 0.56 -4.91 3.14
CA ALA A 25 1.04 -5.79 2.08
C ALA A 25 1.29 -7.21 2.61
N ALA A 26 1.54 -8.16 1.71
CA ALA A 26 1.98 -9.49 2.12
C ALA A 26 3.42 -9.48 2.69
N SER A 27 4.27 -8.58 2.20
CA SER A 27 5.69 -8.49 2.56
C SER A 27 5.97 -8.06 4.00
N ILE A 28 4.99 -7.47 4.69
CA ILE A 28 5.11 -7.08 6.10
C ILE A 28 4.84 -8.25 7.06
N MET A 29 4.39 -9.40 6.55
CA MET A 29 4.17 -10.59 7.37
C MET A 29 5.53 -11.19 7.76
N PRO A 30 5.83 -11.38 9.05
CA PRO A 30 7.16 -11.80 9.51
C PRO A 30 7.48 -13.27 9.18
N ARG A 31 6.45 -14.09 8.97
CA ARG A 31 6.60 -15.48 8.55
C ARG A 31 5.71 -15.73 7.34
N PRO A 32 6.21 -16.45 6.31
CA PRO A 32 5.40 -16.82 5.17
C PRO A 32 4.24 -17.70 5.64
N VAL A 33 3.04 -17.36 5.18
CA VAL A 33 1.83 -18.12 5.48
C VAL A 33 1.78 -19.32 4.53
N ARG A 34 1.60 -20.54 5.06
CA ARG A 34 1.36 -21.72 4.21
C ARG A 34 -0.07 -21.63 3.67
N GLY A 35 -0.22 -21.17 2.43
CA GLY A 35 -1.52 -20.99 1.77
C GLY A 35 -1.65 -19.68 1.02
N ASN A 36 -2.87 -19.33 0.63
CA ASN A 36 -3.15 -18.08 -0.09
C ASN A 36 -2.91 -16.87 0.82
N THR A 37 -2.07 -15.93 0.37
CA THR A 37 -1.74 -14.70 1.10
C THR A 37 -2.87 -13.67 1.08
N SER A 38 -3.89 -13.83 0.24
CA SER A 38 -5.03 -12.90 0.18
C SER A 38 -5.82 -12.87 1.48
N ALA A 39 -6.14 -14.04 2.07
CA ALA A 39 -6.89 -14.10 3.32
C ALA A 39 -6.20 -13.35 4.48
N PRO A 40 -4.91 -13.61 4.81
CA PRO A 40 -4.23 -12.88 5.87
C PRO A 40 -4.03 -11.40 5.52
N VAL A 41 -3.83 -11.04 4.25
CA VAL A 41 -3.72 -9.63 3.84
C VAL A 41 -5.04 -8.88 4.04
N ILE A 42 -6.18 -9.49 3.72
CA ILE A 42 -7.52 -8.89 3.94
C ILE A 42 -7.74 -8.63 5.42
N VAL A 43 -7.44 -9.59 6.30
CA VAL A 43 -7.59 -9.41 7.76
C VAL A 43 -6.68 -8.29 8.30
N ILE A 44 -5.45 -8.19 7.79
CA ILE A 44 -4.55 -7.08 8.16
C ILE A 44 -5.10 -5.74 7.65
N ALA A 45 -5.67 -5.72 6.44
CA ALA A 45 -6.26 -4.52 5.85
C ALA A 45 -7.49 -4.04 6.62
N GLU A 46 -8.32 -4.96 7.12
CA GLU A 46 -9.47 -4.64 7.96
C GLU A 46 -9.04 -3.94 9.25
N LYS A 47 -8.05 -4.50 9.95
CA LYS A 47 -7.47 -3.87 11.14
C LYS A 47 -6.81 -2.51 10.84
N ALA A 48 -6.17 -2.39 9.67
CA ALA A 48 -5.59 -1.13 9.22
C ALA A 48 -6.67 -0.08 8.96
N ALA A 49 -7.81 -0.47 8.40
CA ALA A 49 -8.94 0.43 8.12
C ALA A 49 -9.50 1.02 9.42
N ASP A 50 -9.65 0.22 10.47
CA ASP A 50 -10.07 0.71 11.78
C ASP A 50 -9.09 1.72 12.35
N THR A 51 -7.78 1.43 12.23
CA THR A 51 -6.73 2.35 12.69
C THR A 51 -6.72 3.66 11.91
N VAL A 52 -7.01 3.62 10.61
CA VAL A 52 -7.12 4.82 9.77
C VAL A 52 -8.37 5.62 10.10
N LYS A 53 -9.51 4.97 10.34
CA LYS A 53 -10.76 5.62 10.75
C LYS A 53 -10.64 6.29 12.13
N ALA A 54 -9.92 5.67 13.05
CA ALA A 54 -9.65 6.22 14.38
C ALA A 54 -8.62 7.38 14.36
N ALA A 55 -7.84 7.52 13.29
CA ALA A 55 -6.88 8.60 13.15
C ALA A 55 -7.56 9.92 12.75
N ALA A 56 -6.97 11.04 13.16
CA ALA A 56 -7.44 12.36 12.77
C ALA A 56 -7.49 12.51 11.24
N PRO A 57 -8.54 13.12 10.67
CA PRO A 57 -8.64 13.35 9.24
C PRO A 57 -7.44 14.15 8.74
N ILE A 58 -6.80 13.67 7.68
CA ILE A 58 -5.73 14.42 7.03
C ILE A 58 -6.40 15.57 6.28
N PRO A 59 -5.93 16.83 6.43
CA PRO A 59 -6.46 17.93 5.64
C PRO A 59 -6.28 17.60 4.17
N LYS A 60 -7.38 17.64 3.41
CA LYS A 60 -7.29 17.48 1.96
C LYS A 60 -6.34 18.56 1.45
N ARG A 61 -5.31 18.15 0.72
CA ARG A 61 -4.53 19.10 -0.07
C ARG A 61 -5.55 19.78 -0.98
N GLU A 62 -5.65 21.11 -0.90
CA GLU A 62 -6.36 21.84 -1.94
C GLU A 62 -5.72 21.45 -3.27
N ASN A 63 -6.57 21.08 -4.23
CA ASN A 63 -6.09 20.74 -5.55
C ASN A 63 -5.46 22.02 -6.12
N VAL A 64 -4.14 22.14 -6.09
CA VAL A 64 -3.41 23.06 -6.97
C VAL A 64 -3.53 22.48 -8.37
N CYS A 65 -4.72 22.62 -8.94
CA CYS A 65 -4.99 22.37 -10.33
C CYS A 65 -4.40 23.55 -11.11
N GLY A 66 -3.09 23.50 -11.36
CA GLY A 66 -2.47 24.20 -12.50
C GLY A 66 -1.45 25.32 -12.25
N SER A 67 -0.33 25.10 -11.53
CA SER A 67 0.83 26.00 -11.74
C SER A 67 2.23 25.49 -11.38
N THR A 68 2.49 24.20 -11.19
CA THR A 68 3.89 23.70 -11.31
C THR A 68 3.90 22.26 -11.81
N PRO A 69 4.56 21.94 -12.94
CA PRO A 69 4.78 20.54 -13.30
C PRO A 69 5.60 19.89 -12.17
N ALA A 70 5.16 18.71 -11.72
CA ALA A 70 5.92 17.91 -10.78
C ALA A 70 7.38 17.82 -11.27
N PRO A 71 8.40 18.02 -10.42
CA PRO A 71 9.77 17.93 -10.86
C PRO A 71 9.98 16.54 -11.47
N ALA A 72 10.41 16.49 -12.73
CA ALA A 72 10.52 15.32 -13.59
C ALA A 72 11.32 14.13 -13.00
N ARG A 73 11.89 14.28 -11.80
CA ARG A 73 12.69 13.28 -11.09
C ARG A 73 11.91 12.11 -10.49
N ILE A 74 10.64 12.29 -10.08
CA ILE A 74 9.89 11.18 -9.44
C ILE A 74 9.15 10.33 -10.50
N GLN A 75 8.62 10.95 -11.55
CA GLN A 75 7.89 10.24 -12.60
C GLN A 75 8.79 9.40 -13.52
N ALA A 76 10.07 9.77 -13.68
CA ALA A 76 11.00 9.07 -14.58
C ALA A 76 11.43 7.67 -14.10
N ARG A 77 11.20 7.30 -12.83
CA ARG A 77 11.72 6.03 -12.27
C ARG A 77 10.69 4.90 -12.24
N TYR A 78 9.41 5.20 -12.41
CA TYR A 78 8.36 4.18 -12.54
C TYR A 78 7.91 4.14 -14.00
N ARG A 79 8.69 3.46 -14.85
CA ARG A 79 8.19 3.02 -16.15
C ARG A 79 7.46 1.70 -15.88
N PRO A 80 6.12 1.64 -15.89
CA PRO A 80 5.47 0.34 -15.89
C PRO A 80 5.92 -0.33 -17.18
N THR A 81 6.69 -1.41 -17.07
CA THR A 81 6.79 -2.38 -18.16
C THR A 81 5.44 -3.07 -18.20
N ALA A 82 4.44 -2.37 -18.74
CA ALA A 82 3.17 -2.97 -19.06
C ALA A 82 3.46 -4.09 -20.06
N PRO A 83 3.13 -5.36 -19.76
CA PRO A 83 2.98 -6.31 -20.84
C PRO A 83 1.91 -5.77 -21.78
N ALA A 84 2.16 -5.90 -23.08
CA ALA A 84 1.32 -5.39 -24.15
C ALA A 84 -0.16 -5.69 -23.87
N ARG A 85 -1.02 -4.72 -24.22
CA ARG A 85 -2.48 -4.85 -24.25
C ARG A 85 -2.90 -6.22 -24.80
N GLY A 86 -3.20 -7.11 -23.87
CA GLY A 86 -3.86 -8.39 -24.04
C GLY A 86 -4.61 -8.56 -22.73
N ALA A 87 -5.77 -7.91 -22.65
CA ALA A 87 -6.68 -8.01 -21.53
C ALA A 87 -7.02 -9.49 -21.36
N THR A 88 -6.41 -10.15 -20.38
CA THR A 88 -7.01 -11.35 -19.80
C THR A 88 -8.25 -10.84 -19.09
N ASP A 89 -9.38 -10.95 -19.79
CA ASP A 89 -10.70 -10.70 -19.24
C ASP A 89 -10.86 -11.58 -18.01
N TRP A 90 -10.77 -10.98 -16.83
CA TRP A 90 -10.87 -11.69 -15.54
C TRP A 90 -12.26 -12.29 -15.32
N ARG A 91 -13.26 -11.93 -16.14
CA ARG A 91 -14.58 -12.58 -16.17
C ARG A 91 -14.60 -13.92 -16.92
N ALA A 92 -13.52 -14.29 -17.63
CA ALA A 92 -13.42 -15.56 -18.33
C ALA A 92 -12.93 -16.73 -17.45
N ILE A 93 -12.56 -16.46 -16.20
CA ILE A 93 -12.23 -17.50 -15.21
C ILE A 93 -13.49 -17.69 -14.36
N GLY A 94 -14.43 -18.49 -14.88
CA GLY A 94 -15.66 -18.88 -14.19
C GLY A 94 -15.42 -19.87 -13.04
N PRO A 95 -16.48 -20.28 -12.32
CA PRO A 95 -16.46 -21.46 -11.46
C PRO A 95 -16.24 -22.76 -12.25
#